data_AF-A0A7W1YMB7-F1
#
_entry.id   AF-A0A7W1YMB7-F1
#
_cell.length_a   1.000
_cell.length_b   1.000
_cell.length_c   1.000
_cell.angle_alpha   90.00
_cell.angle_beta   90.00
_cell.angle_gamma   90.00
#
_symmetry.space_group_name_H-M   'P 1'
#
loop_
_entity.id
_entity.type
_entity.pdbx_description
1 polymer ?
#
loop_
_entity_poly.entity_id
_entity_poly.type
_entity_poly.pdbx_seq_one_letter_code
_entity_poly.pdbx_strand_id
1 'polypeptide(L)'
;MERQGHGPLEYSDQRLLEELLMLDPGNIIGGDLQQRLHKQPEQQLTVQQRKMVLALRNYASTKKAEELLQQADIRAHLCPALLRASPDVFDLSTEITPVLQALAAAGTISIPPIPVLYASVALQISRMDIERFCSDYGNNDTYQSDKELSSLITRKERVIDQQDVKAIVTRRRDSSVSSLPFVAQLRVTLRICLPRIFAGIIDRSSGGKPIEVHVTAHDPLIMEIIHTINSSSIPVPVIVIADCKYSFATLEHLRDLISIRSEEFRARGIYLTMYGVNSSFDKVHIGVKDLTPEIKAWLEHELGEDRVVVFEQDYGIG
;
A
#
# COMPACT_ATOMS: atom_id res chain seq x y z
N MET A 1 31.29 14.22 -15.02
CA MET A 1 30.56 14.21 -13.74
C MET A 1 29.76 12.92 -13.70
N GLU A 2 30.34 11.88 -13.11
CA GLU A 2 29.69 10.59 -12.91
C GLU A 2 28.60 10.76 -11.85
N ARG A 3 27.32 10.60 -12.23
CA ARG A 3 26.24 10.50 -11.27
C ARG A 3 26.12 9.03 -10.84
N GLN A 4 26.19 8.78 -9.55
CA GLN A 4 26.00 7.45 -8.95
C GLN A 4 24.55 7.01 -9.22
N GLY A 5 24.37 5.99 -10.06
CA GLY A 5 23.07 5.38 -10.29
C GLY A 5 22.55 4.74 -9.00
N HIS A 6 21.39 5.19 -8.53
CA HIS A 6 20.69 4.53 -7.44
C HIS A 6 20.22 3.15 -7.93
N GLY A 7 20.95 2.11 -7.51
CA GLY A 7 20.58 0.72 -7.68
C GLY A 7 19.26 0.37 -6.96
N PRO A 8 18.85 -0.91 -6.99
CA PRO A 8 17.58 -1.38 -6.43
C PRO A 8 17.40 -0.85 -5.00
N LEU A 9 16.38 0.02 -4.81
CA LEU A 9 15.99 0.71 -3.57
C LEU A 9 16.93 0.40 -2.41
N GLU A 10 18.07 1.08 -2.34
CA GLU A 10 18.97 0.92 -1.21
C GLU A 10 18.19 1.33 0.04
N TYR A 11 17.83 0.33 0.85
CA TYR A 11 17.29 0.56 2.16
C TYR A 11 18.34 1.37 2.93
N SER A 12 17.98 2.57 3.35
CA SER A 12 18.84 3.32 4.26
C SER A 12 19.05 2.48 5.51
N ASP A 13 20.27 2.44 6.02
CA ASP A 13 20.59 1.73 7.26
C ASP A 13 19.69 2.20 8.41
N GLN A 14 19.30 3.47 8.37
CA GLN A 14 18.36 4.08 9.30
C GLN A 14 16.96 3.47 9.21
N ARG A 15 16.38 3.33 8.00
CA ARG A 15 15.08 2.67 7.83
C ARG A 15 15.12 1.22 8.30
N LEU A 16 16.19 0.51 7.99
CA LEU A 16 16.33 -0.89 8.40
C LEU A 16 16.34 -1.04 9.94
N LEU A 17 17.03 -0.15 10.65
CA LEU A 17 17.06 -0.12 12.11
C LEU A 17 15.74 0.34 12.72
N GLU A 18 15.07 1.32 12.12
CA GLU A 18 13.74 1.77 12.54
C GLU A 18 12.72 0.62 12.42
N GLU A 19 12.72 -0.13 11.32
CA GLU A 19 11.87 -1.30 11.16
C GLU A 19 12.16 -2.37 12.23
N LEU A 20 13.43 -2.66 12.51
CA LEU A 20 13.82 -3.60 13.57
C LEU A 20 13.29 -3.13 14.93
N LEU A 21 13.48 -1.86 15.29
CA LEU A 21 13.10 -1.33 16.60
C LEU A 21 11.59 -1.14 16.76
N MET A 22 10.85 -0.94 15.68
CA MET A 22 9.39 -0.99 15.74
C MET A 22 8.86 -2.43 15.96
N LEU A 23 9.57 -3.45 15.45
CA LEU A 23 9.21 -4.86 15.66
C LEU A 23 9.64 -5.38 17.03
N ASP A 24 10.82 -4.97 17.50
CA ASP A 24 11.43 -5.37 18.77
C ASP A 24 12.06 -4.14 19.46
N PRO A 25 11.25 -3.33 20.19
CA PRO A 25 11.75 -2.13 20.88
C PRO A 25 12.83 -2.42 21.93
N GLY A 26 12.92 -3.66 22.41
CA GLY A 26 13.93 -4.11 23.38
C GLY A 26 15.25 -4.56 22.75
N ASN A 27 15.41 -4.45 21.42
CA ASN A 27 16.59 -4.95 20.74
C ASN A 27 17.84 -4.10 21.03
N ILE A 28 18.69 -4.58 21.94
CA ILE A 28 19.91 -3.88 22.39
C ILE A 28 20.84 -3.58 21.20
N ILE A 29 21.00 -4.53 20.28
CA ILE A 29 21.89 -4.39 19.11
C ILE A 29 21.36 -3.31 18.16
N GLY A 30 20.05 -3.33 17.87
CA GLY A 30 19.39 -2.31 17.05
C GLY A 30 19.50 -0.92 17.67
N GLY A 31 19.27 -0.82 18.99
CA GLY A 31 19.35 0.44 19.73
C GLY A 31 20.77 1.04 19.72
N ASP A 32 21.79 0.22 19.99
CA ASP A 32 23.19 0.65 19.96
C ASP A 32 23.61 1.15 18.58
N LEU A 33 23.22 0.44 17.52
CA LEU A 33 23.55 0.82 16.15
C LEU A 33 22.81 2.11 15.73
N GLN A 34 21.54 2.27 16.09
CA GLN A 34 20.78 3.49 15.82
C GLN A 34 21.39 4.70 16.54
N GLN A 35 21.78 4.55 17.81
CA GLN A 35 22.46 5.62 18.55
C GLN A 35 23.81 6.02 17.92
N ARG A 36 24.58 5.05 17.40
CA ARG A 36 25.84 5.33 16.70
C ARG A 36 25.60 6.11 15.41
N LEU A 37 24.64 5.67 14.57
CA LEU A 37 24.27 6.40 13.35
C LEU A 37 23.74 7.80 13.65
N HIS A 38 22.98 7.98 14.74
CA HIS A 38 22.50 9.30 15.13
C HIS A 38 23.64 10.25 15.56
N LYS A 39 24.67 9.71 16.22
CA LYS A 39 25.88 10.48 16.59
C LYS A 39 26.79 10.75 15.39
N GLN A 40 26.75 9.91 14.36
CA GLN A 40 27.60 9.98 13.18
C GLN A 40 26.75 9.70 11.93
N PRO A 41 25.97 10.68 11.43
CA PRO A 41 25.02 10.47 10.33
C PRO A 41 25.69 10.10 8.99
N GLU A 42 26.99 10.38 8.85
CA GLU A 42 27.79 9.97 7.68
C GLU A 42 28.29 8.51 7.78
N GLN A 43 28.22 7.90 8.96
CA GLN A 43 28.63 6.53 9.15
C GLN A 43 27.58 5.61 8.49
N GLN A 44 28.03 4.67 7.67
CA GLN A 44 27.20 3.60 7.15
C GLN A 44 27.43 2.33 7.98
N LEU A 45 26.42 1.47 8.07
CA LEU A 45 26.62 0.15 8.66
C LEU A 45 27.61 -0.63 7.80
N THR A 46 28.51 -1.36 8.45
CA THR A 46 29.35 -2.32 7.73
C THR A 46 28.47 -3.40 7.09
N VAL A 47 28.93 -4.03 6.02
CA VAL A 47 28.21 -5.14 5.36
C VAL A 47 27.80 -6.23 6.36
N GLN A 48 28.66 -6.54 7.34
CA GLN A 48 28.38 -7.50 8.39
C GLN A 48 27.29 -7.01 9.36
N GLN A 49 27.33 -5.74 9.76
CA GLN A 49 26.27 -5.13 10.59
C GLN A 49 24.93 -5.12 9.85
N ARG A 50 24.90 -4.74 8.57
CA ARG A 50 23.67 -4.75 7.76
C ARG A 50 23.07 -6.15 7.65
N LYS A 51 23.90 -7.17 7.39
CA LYS A 51 23.46 -8.59 7.40
C LYS A 51 22.88 -9.00 8.75
N MET A 52 23.53 -8.60 9.85
CA MET A 52 23.06 -8.89 11.21
C MET A 52 21.72 -8.21 11.50
N VAL A 53 21.56 -6.93 11.18
CA VAL A 53 20.29 -6.19 11.38
C VAL A 53 19.17 -6.80 10.53
N LEU A 54 19.44 -7.18 9.28
CA LEU A 54 18.47 -7.89 8.44
C LEU A 54 18.01 -9.21 9.06
N ALA A 55 18.94 -10.00 9.59
CA ALA A 55 18.62 -11.27 10.25
C ALA A 55 17.77 -11.05 11.51
N LEU A 56 18.13 -10.06 12.35
CA LEU A 56 17.36 -9.69 13.53
C LEU A 56 15.96 -9.18 13.18
N ARG A 57 15.84 -8.33 12.15
CA ARG A 57 14.55 -7.80 11.68
C ARG A 57 13.63 -8.92 11.21
N ASN A 58 14.16 -9.84 10.39
CA ASN A 58 13.38 -10.97 9.88
C ASN A 58 12.98 -11.93 11.01
N TYR A 59 13.83 -12.14 12.01
CA TYR A 59 13.48 -12.91 13.20
C TYR A 59 12.37 -12.23 14.02
N ALA A 60 12.51 -10.92 14.29
CA ALA A 60 11.52 -10.14 15.02
C ALA A 60 10.16 -10.10 14.29
N SER A 61 10.16 -9.94 12.97
CA SER A 61 8.93 -9.95 12.17
C SER A 61 8.23 -11.30 12.18
N THR A 62 9.00 -12.39 12.12
CA THR A 62 8.49 -13.76 12.19
C THR A 62 7.85 -14.03 13.56
N LYS A 63 8.57 -13.71 14.65
CA LYS A 63 8.04 -13.83 16.02
C LYS A 63 6.77 -13.01 16.21
N LYS A 64 6.76 -11.76 15.72
CA LYS A 64 5.59 -10.88 15.85
C LYS A 64 4.38 -11.38 15.05
N ALA A 65 4.62 -11.93 13.85
CA ALA A 65 3.57 -12.56 13.06
C ALA A 65 2.96 -13.78 13.79
N GLU A 66 3.78 -14.62 14.43
CA GLU A 66 3.30 -15.75 15.23
C GLU A 66 2.46 -15.29 16.43
N GLU A 67 2.94 -14.28 17.18
CA GLU A 67 2.19 -13.67 18.29
C GLU A 67 0.81 -13.15 17.83
N LEU A 68 0.76 -12.50 16.66
CA LEU A 68 -0.50 -12.00 16.09
C LEU A 68 -1.43 -13.14 15.70
N LEU A 69 -0.93 -14.16 15.01
CA LEU A 69 -1.76 -15.28 14.53
C LEU A 69 -2.27 -16.20 15.65
N GLN A 70 -1.72 -16.09 16.86
CA GLN A 70 -2.22 -16.74 18.08
C GLN A 70 -3.41 -16.00 18.71
N GLN A 71 -3.69 -14.75 18.33
CA GLN A 71 -4.84 -14.00 18.86
C GLN A 71 -6.14 -14.52 18.23
N ALA A 72 -7.11 -14.92 19.06
CA ALA A 72 -8.37 -15.49 18.60
C ALA A 72 -9.14 -14.52 17.68
N ASP A 73 -9.15 -13.23 18.03
CA ASP A 73 -9.85 -12.19 17.27
C ASP A 73 -9.26 -12.01 15.86
N ILE A 74 -7.95 -12.20 15.69
CA ILE A 74 -7.29 -12.06 14.39
C ILE A 74 -7.80 -13.12 13.41
N ARG A 75 -7.98 -14.37 13.87
CA ARG A 75 -8.50 -15.45 13.00
C ARG A 75 -9.89 -15.13 12.48
N ALA A 76 -10.77 -14.64 13.34
CA ALA A 76 -12.14 -14.30 12.97
C ALA A 76 -12.21 -13.22 11.88
N HIS A 77 -11.26 -12.29 11.87
CA HIS A 77 -11.18 -11.24 10.86
C HIS A 77 -10.45 -11.67 9.58
N LEU A 78 -9.41 -12.49 9.67
CA LEU A 78 -8.61 -12.91 8.51
C LEU A 78 -9.27 -14.04 7.71
N CYS A 79 -9.88 -15.03 8.36
CA CYS A 79 -10.45 -16.19 7.69
C CYS A 79 -11.48 -15.88 6.59
N PRO A 80 -12.39 -14.88 6.72
CA PRO A 80 -13.26 -14.50 5.61
C PRO A 80 -12.52 -14.09 4.33
N ALA A 81 -11.33 -13.48 4.45
CA ALA A 81 -10.50 -13.09 3.31
C ALA A 81 -9.67 -14.29 2.82
N LEU A 82 -9.05 -15.02 3.74
CA LEU A 82 -8.20 -16.16 3.45
C LEU A 82 -8.91 -17.31 2.73
N LEU A 83 -10.15 -17.62 3.10
CA LEU A 83 -10.94 -18.68 2.46
C LEU A 83 -11.29 -18.36 0.99
N ARG A 84 -11.10 -17.12 0.55
CA ARG A 84 -11.26 -16.68 -0.84
C ARG A 84 -9.93 -16.50 -1.56
N ALA A 85 -8.82 -16.55 -0.83
CA ALA A 85 -7.50 -16.32 -1.35
C ALA A 85 -6.89 -17.60 -1.93
N SER A 86 -5.98 -17.42 -2.90
CA SER A 86 -5.06 -18.45 -3.37
C SER A 86 -4.05 -18.81 -2.27
N PRO A 87 -3.52 -20.05 -2.23
CA PRO A 87 -2.47 -20.44 -1.27
C PRO A 87 -1.11 -19.77 -1.53
N ASP A 88 -0.97 -19.02 -2.63
CA ASP A 88 0.22 -18.25 -2.93
C ASP A 88 0.47 -17.14 -1.89
N VAL A 89 1.74 -16.98 -1.48
CA VAL A 89 2.13 -16.04 -0.41
C VAL A 89 1.88 -14.58 -0.79
N PHE A 90 2.02 -14.21 -2.07
CA PHE A 90 1.77 -12.85 -2.53
C PHE A 90 0.28 -12.54 -2.58
N ASP A 91 -0.53 -13.48 -3.06
CA ASP A 91 -1.99 -13.36 -3.04
C ASP A 91 -2.49 -13.24 -1.59
N LEU A 92 -2.00 -14.11 -0.71
CA LEU A 92 -2.27 -14.05 0.73
C LEU A 92 -1.93 -12.68 1.31
N SER A 93 -0.73 -12.17 1.03
CA SER A 93 -0.30 -10.86 1.53
C SER A 93 -1.23 -9.75 1.03
N THR A 94 -1.65 -9.79 -0.23
CA THR A 94 -2.52 -8.79 -0.84
C THR A 94 -3.92 -8.79 -0.22
N GLU A 95 -4.46 -9.98 0.09
CA GLU A 95 -5.77 -10.14 0.71
C GLU A 95 -5.78 -9.78 2.21
N ILE A 96 -4.75 -10.17 2.97
CA ILE A 96 -4.72 -9.92 4.42
C ILE A 96 -4.27 -8.50 4.78
N THR A 97 -3.43 -7.85 3.95
CA THR A 97 -2.91 -6.51 4.25
C THR A 97 -4.02 -5.48 4.49
N PRO A 98 -5.05 -5.32 3.63
CA PRO A 98 -6.12 -4.36 3.88
C PRO A 98 -6.92 -4.70 5.15
N VAL A 99 -7.11 -5.99 5.47
CA VAL A 99 -7.78 -6.41 6.70
C VAL A 99 -6.97 -6.03 7.92
N LEU A 100 -5.68 -6.38 7.95
CA LEU A 100 -4.77 -6.05 9.05
C LEU A 100 -4.62 -4.53 9.23
N GLN A 101 -4.52 -3.78 8.13
CA GLN A 101 -4.50 -2.31 8.19
C GLN A 101 -5.80 -1.73 8.74
N ALA A 102 -6.96 -2.29 8.37
CA ALA A 102 -8.24 -1.85 8.91
C ALA A 102 -8.36 -2.13 10.41
N LEU A 103 -7.92 -3.30 10.88
CA LEU A 103 -7.89 -3.64 12.30
C LEU A 103 -6.92 -2.76 13.10
N ALA A 104 -5.75 -2.46 12.52
CA ALA A 104 -4.78 -1.56 13.13
C ALA A 104 -5.37 -0.14 13.26
N ALA A 105 -6.00 0.35 12.19
CA ALA A 105 -6.65 1.65 12.17
C ALA A 105 -7.86 1.73 13.13
N ALA A 106 -8.54 0.60 13.36
CA ALA A 106 -9.62 0.48 14.34
C ALA A 106 -9.12 0.41 15.79
N GLY A 107 -7.81 0.23 16.01
CA GLY A 107 -7.23 0.02 17.33
C GLY A 107 -7.48 -1.37 17.91
N THR A 108 -8.06 -2.30 17.13
CA THR A 108 -8.32 -3.68 17.54
C THR A 108 -7.02 -4.45 17.74
N ILE A 109 -6.03 -4.20 16.89
CA ILE A 109 -4.70 -4.80 16.98
C ILE A 109 -3.63 -3.71 16.98
N SER A 110 -2.60 -3.90 17.79
CA SER A 110 -1.42 -3.03 17.75
C SER A 110 -0.37 -3.66 16.84
N ILE A 111 -0.38 -3.25 15.57
CA ILE A 111 0.64 -3.66 14.60
C ILE A 111 1.34 -2.45 13.99
N PRO A 112 2.68 -2.43 13.94
CA PRO A 112 3.38 -1.39 13.22
C PRO A 112 3.17 -1.59 11.71
N PRO A 113 2.97 -0.53 10.91
CA PRO A 113 2.67 -0.64 9.49
C PRO A 113 3.94 -0.92 8.66
N ILE A 114 4.60 -2.03 8.94
CA ILE A 114 5.88 -2.41 8.33
C ILE A 114 5.63 -3.50 7.29
N PRO A 115 6.01 -3.30 6.01
CA PRO A 115 5.81 -4.28 4.94
C PRO A 115 6.32 -5.70 5.28
N VAL A 116 7.48 -5.80 5.92
CA VAL A 116 8.08 -7.11 6.29
C VAL A 116 7.22 -7.88 7.30
N LEU A 117 6.44 -7.19 8.15
CA LEU A 117 5.53 -7.83 9.08
C LEU A 117 4.36 -8.47 8.34
N TYR A 118 3.70 -7.74 7.44
CA TYR A 118 2.59 -8.27 6.63
C TYR A 118 3.03 -9.48 5.80
N ALA A 119 4.20 -9.40 5.16
CA ALA A 119 4.80 -10.52 4.45
C ALA A 119 5.08 -11.71 5.38
N SER A 120 5.54 -11.47 6.61
CA SER A 120 5.77 -12.53 7.60
C SER A 120 4.46 -13.17 8.04
N VAL A 121 3.36 -12.40 8.18
CA VAL A 121 2.03 -12.94 8.49
C VAL A 121 1.53 -13.84 7.36
N ALA A 122 1.61 -13.37 6.10
CA ALA A 122 1.22 -14.16 4.93
C ALA A 122 2.03 -15.47 4.83
N LEU A 123 3.34 -15.40 5.03
CA LEU A 123 4.22 -16.57 5.01
C LEU A 123 3.87 -17.58 6.11
N GLN A 124 3.56 -17.10 7.31
CA GLN A 124 3.17 -17.98 8.43
C GLN A 124 1.83 -18.66 8.18
N ILE A 125 0.84 -17.95 7.63
CA ILE A 125 -0.44 -18.53 7.23
C ILE A 125 -0.22 -19.60 6.14
N SER A 126 0.57 -19.29 5.11
CA SER A 126 0.90 -20.24 4.05
C SER A 126 1.56 -21.51 4.59
N ARG A 127 2.50 -21.39 5.55
CA ARG A 127 3.13 -22.54 6.21
C ARG A 127 2.20 -23.37 7.07
N MET A 128 1.21 -22.74 7.69
CA MET A 128 0.22 -23.43 8.52
C MET A 128 -0.84 -24.15 7.71
N ASP A 129 -0.98 -23.84 6.42
CA ASP A 129 -2.13 -24.15 5.56
C ASP A 129 -3.38 -23.34 5.95
N ILE A 130 -4.07 -22.77 4.95
CA ILE A 130 -5.24 -21.90 5.17
C ILE A 130 -6.37 -22.67 5.84
N GLU A 131 -6.64 -23.91 5.42
CA GLU A 131 -7.72 -24.73 5.97
C GLU A 131 -7.45 -25.05 7.44
N ARG A 132 -6.20 -25.38 7.76
CA ARG A 132 -5.80 -25.64 9.15
C ARG A 132 -5.86 -24.38 10.01
N PHE A 133 -5.38 -23.24 9.49
CA PHE A 133 -5.45 -21.96 10.21
C PHE A 133 -6.91 -21.54 10.50
N CYS A 134 -7.82 -21.82 9.56
CA CYS A 134 -9.25 -21.51 9.67
C CYS A 134 -10.13 -22.69 10.11
N SER A 135 -9.56 -23.77 10.64
CA SER A 135 -10.34 -24.98 10.99
C SER A 135 -11.36 -24.77 12.13
N ASP A 136 -11.07 -23.84 13.04
CA ASP A 136 -11.98 -23.46 14.14
C ASP A 136 -12.91 -22.29 13.76
N TYR A 137 -12.75 -21.74 12.56
CA TYR A 137 -13.57 -20.63 12.06
C TYR A 137 -14.96 -21.16 11.67
N GLY A 138 -15.97 -20.82 12.48
CA GLY A 138 -17.38 -21.21 12.27
C GLY A 138 -17.91 -22.28 13.23
N ASN A 139 -17.05 -22.93 14.02
CA ASN A 139 -17.47 -23.95 15.01
C ASN A 139 -17.71 -23.39 16.42
N ASN A 140 -17.33 -22.14 16.68
CA ASN A 140 -17.63 -21.47 17.95
C ASN A 140 -18.99 -20.75 17.83
N ASP A 141 -20.03 -21.34 18.42
CA ASP A 141 -21.39 -20.81 18.56
C ASP A 141 -21.48 -19.45 19.31
N THR A 142 -20.35 -18.82 19.64
CA THR A 142 -20.28 -17.48 20.25
C THR A 142 -20.55 -16.34 19.26
N TYR A 143 -20.92 -16.63 18.00
CA TYR A 143 -21.27 -15.64 16.99
C TYR A 143 -22.80 -15.43 16.85
N GLN A 144 -23.49 -15.18 17.97
CA GLN A 144 -24.77 -14.46 17.92
C GLN A 144 -24.60 -12.98 17.50
N SER A 145 -23.36 -12.49 17.44
CA SER A 145 -22.99 -11.21 16.81
C SER A 145 -23.14 -11.23 15.27
N ASP A 146 -23.15 -12.41 14.63
CA ASP A 146 -23.21 -12.52 13.16
C ASP A 146 -24.61 -12.34 12.56
N LYS A 147 -25.67 -12.23 13.36
CA LYS A 147 -26.98 -11.76 12.83
C LYS A 147 -26.99 -10.24 12.68
N GLU A 148 -26.25 -9.51 13.52
CA GLU A 148 -25.99 -8.09 13.32
C GLU A 148 -24.87 -7.86 12.28
N LEU A 149 -23.83 -8.70 12.25
CA LEU A 149 -22.75 -8.57 11.27
C LEU A 149 -23.12 -9.08 9.87
N SER A 150 -23.95 -10.12 9.73
CA SER A 150 -24.51 -10.49 8.42
C SER A 150 -25.45 -9.40 7.92
N SER A 151 -26.18 -8.69 8.78
CA SER A 151 -26.90 -7.47 8.37
C SER A 151 -25.94 -6.32 7.94
N LEU A 152 -24.68 -6.35 8.39
CA LEU A 152 -23.60 -5.42 8.00
C LEU A 152 -22.77 -5.90 6.79
N ILE A 153 -22.77 -7.20 6.45
CA ILE A 153 -22.00 -7.79 5.34
C ILE A 153 -22.89 -8.12 4.14
N THR A 154 -24.19 -8.37 4.31
CA THR A 154 -25.21 -8.18 3.25
C THR A 154 -25.39 -6.69 2.88
N ARG A 155 -24.56 -5.82 3.49
CA ARG A 155 -24.30 -4.43 3.13
C ARG A 155 -23.08 -4.28 2.18
N LYS A 156 -22.75 -5.32 1.42
CA LYS A 156 -22.09 -5.14 0.11
C LYS A 156 -23.00 -4.24 -0.71
N GLU A 157 -22.53 -3.05 -1.06
CA GLU A 157 -23.28 -1.88 -1.58
C GLU A 157 -23.82 -0.88 -0.54
N ARG A 158 -23.25 -0.79 0.66
CA ARG A 158 -23.41 0.45 1.41
C ARG A 158 -22.66 1.56 0.66
N VAL A 159 -23.40 2.42 -0.02
CA VAL A 159 -22.95 3.76 -0.43
C VAL A 159 -22.40 4.39 0.84
N ILE A 160 -21.08 4.64 0.89
CA ILE A 160 -20.46 5.42 1.97
C ILE A 160 -21.20 6.76 1.95
N ASP A 161 -21.93 7.06 3.01
CA ASP A 161 -22.69 8.30 3.10
C ASP A 161 -21.86 9.41 3.76
N GLN A 162 -22.45 10.60 3.81
CA GLN A 162 -21.81 11.79 4.39
C GLN A 162 -21.40 11.58 5.86
N GLN A 163 -22.20 10.85 6.63
CA GLN A 163 -21.92 10.59 8.04
C GLN A 163 -20.74 9.63 8.21
N ASP A 164 -20.66 8.61 7.36
CA ASP A 164 -19.53 7.68 7.32
C ASP A 164 -18.22 8.40 6.97
N VAL A 165 -18.23 9.29 5.96
CA VAL A 165 -17.08 10.13 5.59
C VAL A 165 -16.62 10.96 6.78
N LYS A 166 -17.55 11.66 7.42
CA LYS A 166 -17.25 12.53 8.56
C LYS A 166 -16.65 11.72 9.71
N ALA A 167 -17.17 10.53 9.98
CA ALA A 167 -16.65 9.63 11.01
C ALA A 167 -15.22 9.15 10.70
N ILE A 168 -14.93 8.76 9.45
CA ILE A 168 -13.60 8.31 9.00
C ILE A 168 -12.58 9.45 9.13
N VAL A 169 -12.93 10.65 8.68
CA VAL A 169 -12.02 11.82 8.75
C VAL A 169 -11.81 12.26 10.20
N THR A 170 -12.87 12.27 11.02
CA THR A 170 -12.78 12.69 12.43
C THR A 170 -11.97 11.70 13.27
N ARG A 171 -12.21 10.38 13.16
CA ARG A 171 -11.41 9.37 13.87
C ARG A 171 -9.91 9.45 13.54
N ARG A 172 -9.57 9.83 12.30
CA ARG A 172 -8.17 10.01 11.90
C ARG A 172 -7.51 11.24 12.51
N ARG A 173 -8.29 12.26 12.84
CA ARG A 173 -7.78 13.47 13.51
C ARG A 173 -7.15 13.13 14.87
N ASP A 174 -7.73 12.16 15.56
CA ASP A 174 -7.27 11.71 16.88
C ASP A 174 -6.14 10.68 16.82
N SER A 175 -5.70 10.29 15.61
CA SER A 175 -4.61 9.36 15.36
C SER A 175 -3.34 10.08 14.87
N SER A 176 -2.19 9.39 14.88
CA SER A 176 -0.91 9.89 14.34
C SER A 176 -0.94 10.28 12.85
N VAL A 177 -2.03 9.94 12.13
CA VAL A 177 -2.30 10.32 10.74
C VAL A 177 -2.53 11.83 10.56
N SER A 178 -2.89 12.56 11.62
CA SER A 178 -3.06 14.02 11.61
C SER A 178 -1.76 14.81 11.33
N SER A 179 -0.61 14.14 11.38
CA SER A 179 0.70 14.72 11.06
C SER A 179 1.06 14.68 9.56
N LEU A 180 0.26 14.02 8.73
CA LEU A 180 0.52 13.92 7.29
C LEU A 180 0.28 15.27 6.58
N PRO A 181 1.09 15.61 5.56
CA PRO A 181 0.78 16.74 4.68
C PRO A 181 -0.62 16.61 4.07
N PHE A 182 -1.31 17.74 3.87
CA PHE A 182 -2.69 17.81 3.36
C PHE A 182 -2.94 16.88 2.16
N VAL A 183 -2.07 16.90 1.15
CA VAL A 183 -2.18 16.07 -0.07
C VAL A 183 -2.13 14.57 0.25
N ALA A 184 -1.26 14.16 1.18
CA ALA A 184 -1.15 12.76 1.59
C ALA A 184 -2.42 12.31 2.33
N GLN A 185 -2.94 13.13 3.24
CA GLN A 185 -4.19 12.84 3.95
C GLN A 185 -5.39 12.76 2.98
N LEU A 186 -5.48 13.71 2.04
CA LEU A 186 -6.52 13.74 1.01
C LEU A 186 -6.45 12.50 0.11
N ARG A 187 -5.25 12.13 -0.36
CA ARG A 187 -5.04 10.93 -1.19
C ARG A 187 -5.50 9.66 -0.48
N VAL A 188 -5.07 9.44 0.77
CA VAL A 188 -5.44 8.22 1.50
C VAL A 188 -6.95 8.18 1.76
N THR A 189 -7.55 9.31 2.14
CA THR A 189 -8.99 9.38 2.42
C THR A 189 -9.82 9.10 1.17
N LEU A 190 -9.49 9.72 0.04
CA LEU A 190 -10.18 9.49 -1.24
C LEU A 190 -10.02 8.05 -1.72
N ARG A 191 -8.84 7.43 -1.56
CA ARG A 191 -8.61 6.02 -1.91
C ARG A 191 -9.49 5.06 -1.10
N ILE A 192 -9.74 5.37 0.18
CA ILE A 192 -10.55 4.52 1.05
C ILE A 192 -12.04 4.74 0.79
N CYS A 193 -12.46 6.00 0.72
CA CYS A 193 -13.89 6.34 0.67
C CYS A 193 -14.46 6.23 -0.74
N LEU A 194 -13.65 6.50 -1.77
CA LEU A 194 -14.10 6.60 -3.16
C LEU A 194 -13.18 5.82 -4.14
N PRO A 195 -12.84 4.54 -3.89
CA PRO A 195 -11.87 3.79 -4.69
C PRO A 195 -12.24 3.63 -6.17
N ARG A 196 -13.55 3.68 -6.47
CA ARG A 196 -14.08 3.55 -7.84
C ARG A 196 -14.14 4.87 -8.62
N ILE A 197 -14.06 5.99 -7.92
CA ILE A 197 -14.25 7.33 -8.50
C ILE A 197 -12.92 8.08 -8.52
N PHE A 198 -12.13 7.97 -7.47
CA PHE A 198 -10.84 8.64 -7.36
C PHE A 198 -9.86 8.13 -8.43
N ALA A 199 -9.33 9.05 -9.25
CA ALA A 199 -8.37 8.78 -10.34
C ALA A 199 -6.96 9.35 -10.07
N GLY A 200 -6.81 10.25 -9.11
CA GLY A 200 -5.48 10.70 -8.67
C GLY A 200 -5.44 12.10 -8.07
N ILE A 201 -4.25 12.51 -7.63
CA ILE A 201 -3.97 13.89 -7.22
C ILE A 201 -2.70 14.38 -7.88
N ILE A 202 -2.78 15.55 -8.52
CA ILE A 202 -1.62 16.31 -9.00
C ILE A 202 -1.41 17.50 -8.06
N ASP A 203 -0.30 17.48 -7.34
CA ASP A 203 0.08 18.60 -6.46
C ASP A 203 0.88 19.64 -7.25
N ARG A 204 0.27 20.80 -7.47
CA ARG A 204 0.90 21.96 -8.10
C ARG A 204 1.04 23.15 -7.14
N SER A 205 0.86 22.89 -5.85
CA SER A 205 0.77 23.93 -4.81
C SER A 205 2.09 24.72 -4.65
N SER A 206 3.23 24.10 -4.97
CA SER A 206 4.54 24.77 -5.02
C SER A 206 4.63 25.92 -6.02
N GLY A 207 3.78 25.96 -7.04
CA GLY A 207 3.68 27.06 -8.01
C GLY A 207 2.52 28.02 -7.77
N GLY A 208 1.90 27.99 -6.58
CA GLY A 208 0.71 28.78 -6.26
C GLY A 208 -0.56 28.33 -7.01
N LYS A 209 -0.53 27.17 -7.66
CA LYS A 209 -1.66 26.58 -8.38
C LYS A 209 -2.50 25.71 -7.45
N PRO A 210 -3.81 25.54 -7.73
CA PRO A 210 -4.63 24.62 -6.97
C PRO A 210 -4.13 23.19 -7.09
N ILE A 211 -4.40 22.38 -6.06
CA ILE A 211 -4.29 20.93 -6.14
C ILE A 211 -5.40 20.42 -7.06
N GLU A 212 -5.04 19.55 -7.99
CA GLU A 212 -6.01 18.92 -8.90
C GLU A 212 -6.35 17.53 -8.39
N VAL A 213 -7.63 17.31 -8.05
CA VAL A 213 -8.18 15.99 -7.73
C VAL A 213 -8.89 15.47 -8.97
N HIS A 214 -8.35 14.40 -9.53
CA HIS A 214 -8.85 13.77 -10.74
C HIS A 214 -9.80 12.64 -10.38
N VAL A 215 -10.95 12.56 -11.06
CA VAL A 215 -12.01 11.57 -10.81
C VAL A 215 -12.68 11.10 -12.10
N THR A 216 -13.28 9.92 -12.05
CA THR A 216 -14.01 9.33 -13.20
C THR A 216 -15.44 9.84 -13.35
N ALA A 217 -16.02 10.38 -12.28
CA ALA A 217 -17.37 10.91 -12.25
C ALA A 217 -17.50 11.98 -11.15
N HIS A 218 -18.44 12.91 -11.33
CA HIS A 218 -18.80 13.85 -10.28
C HIS A 218 -19.50 13.13 -9.11
N ASP A 219 -19.00 13.34 -7.90
CA ASP A 219 -19.59 12.83 -6.66
C ASP A 219 -19.56 13.92 -5.58
N PRO A 220 -20.70 14.26 -4.96
CA PRO A 220 -20.76 15.30 -3.92
C PRO A 220 -19.89 15.00 -2.70
N LEU A 221 -19.60 13.72 -2.41
CA LEU A 221 -18.75 13.32 -1.28
C LEU A 221 -17.30 13.77 -1.46
N ILE A 222 -16.83 13.99 -2.69
CA ILE A 222 -15.48 14.49 -2.94
C ILE A 222 -15.31 15.88 -2.30
N MET A 223 -16.29 16.77 -2.54
CA MET A 223 -16.23 18.13 -2.00
C MET A 223 -16.37 18.15 -0.48
N GLU A 224 -17.15 17.23 0.08
CA GLU A 224 -17.26 17.07 1.53
C GLU A 224 -15.96 16.57 2.16
N ILE A 225 -15.30 15.57 1.56
CA ILE A 225 -13.97 15.09 1.98
C ILE A 225 -12.96 16.25 1.96
N ILE A 226 -12.92 16.99 0.84
CA ILE A 226 -12.03 18.15 0.68
C ILE A 226 -12.31 19.18 1.78
N HIS A 227 -13.57 19.57 1.97
CA HIS A 227 -13.96 20.58 2.97
C HIS A 227 -13.60 20.14 4.39
N THR A 228 -13.88 18.88 4.73
CA THR A 228 -13.60 18.33 6.06
C THR A 228 -12.11 18.33 6.37
N ILE A 229 -11.27 17.91 5.42
CA ILE A 229 -9.81 17.93 5.60
C ILE A 229 -9.29 19.38 5.65
N ASN A 230 -9.78 20.25 4.76
CA ASN A 230 -9.31 21.64 4.65
C ASN A 230 -9.71 22.51 5.84
N SER A 231 -10.81 22.18 6.54
CA SER A 231 -11.27 22.87 7.76
C SER A 231 -10.27 22.79 8.93
N SER A 232 -9.23 21.96 8.81
CA SER A 232 -8.25 21.69 9.86
C SER A 232 -6.93 22.46 9.72
N SER A 233 -6.75 23.21 8.63
CA SER A 233 -5.49 23.88 8.30
C SER A 233 -5.70 25.18 7.51
N ILE A 234 -4.61 25.85 7.11
CA ILE A 234 -4.67 26.93 6.12
C ILE A 234 -5.40 26.41 4.88
N PRO A 235 -6.45 27.10 4.39
CA PRO A 235 -7.20 26.64 3.24
C PRO A 235 -6.30 26.45 2.01
N VAL A 236 -6.16 25.21 1.56
CA VAL A 236 -5.48 24.88 0.30
C VAL A 236 -6.52 24.87 -0.82
N PRO A 237 -6.31 25.61 -1.92
CA PRO A 237 -7.24 25.58 -3.05
C PRO A 237 -7.17 24.22 -3.75
N VAL A 238 -8.33 23.59 -3.93
CA VAL A 238 -8.48 22.30 -4.62
C VAL A 238 -9.51 22.46 -5.73
N ILE A 239 -9.19 21.92 -6.91
CA ILE A 239 -10.14 21.78 -8.02
C ILE A 239 -10.36 20.29 -8.31
N VAL A 240 -11.61 19.93 -8.63
CA VAL A 240 -11.99 18.58 -9.00
C VAL A 240 -12.19 18.51 -10.50
N ILE A 241 -11.48 17.59 -11.16
CA ILE A 241 -11.52 17.38 -12.61
C ILE A 241 -12.13 16.00 -12.86
N ALA A 242 -13.27 15.97 -13.54
CA ALA A 242 -14.07 14.76 -13.77
C ALA A 242 -14.03 14.33 -15.25
N ASP A 243 -12.83 14.09 -15.77
CA ASP A 243 -12.56 13.73 -17.16
C ASP A 243 -11.78 12.41 -17.32
N CYS A 244 -11.48 11.74 -16.21
CA CYS A 244 -10.72 10.49 -16.24
C CYS A 244 -11.60 9.33 -16.68
N LYS A 245 -11.05 8.45 -17.52
CA LYS A 245 -11.68 7.22 -17.95
C LYS A 245 -11.53 6.13 -16.88
N TYR A 246 -10.41 6.11 -16.16
CA TYR A 246 -10.07 5.07 -15.21
C TYR A 246 -9.93 5.58 -13.78
N SER A 247 -10.32 4.74 -12.81
CA SER A 247 -10.04 5.03 -11.41
C SER A 247 -8.60 4.64 -11.08
N PHE A 248 -8.04 5.26 -10.04
CA PHE A 248 -6.69 4.96 -9.57
C PHE A 248 -6.56 3.49 -9.16
N ALA A 249 -7.59 2.93 -8.51
CA ALA A 249 -7.62 1.52 -8.14
C ALA A 249 -7.59 0.59 -9.38
N THR A 250 -8.27 0.98 -10.46
CA THR A 250 -8.24 0.22 -11.72
C THR A 250 -6.84 0.20 -12.33
N LEU A 251 -6.17 1.36 -12.35
CA LEU A 251 -4.79 1.45 -12.88
C LEU A 251 -3.76 0.78 -11.96
N GLU A 252 -3.95 0.80 -10.64
CA GLU A 252 -3.10 0.05 -9.70
C GLU A 252 -3.22 -1.45 -9.91
N HIS A 253 -4.44 -1.96 -10.11
CA HIS A 253 -4.64 -3.37 -10.44
C HIS A 253 -3.90 -3.77 -11.73
N LEU A 254 -3.94 -2.92 -12.77
CA LEU A 254 -3.19 -3.15 -14.00
C LEU A 254 -1.66 -3.12 -13.75
N ARG A 255 -1.16 -2.17 -12.96
CA ARG A 255 0.25 -2.13 -12.55
C ARG A 255 0.66 -3.44 -11.85
N ASP A 256 -0.19 -3.95 -10.96
CA ASP A 256 0.11 -5.17 -10.21
C ASP A 256 0.10 -6.41 -11.12
N LEU A 257 -0.82 -6.46 -12.09
CA LEU A 257 -0.81 -7.48 -13.14
C LEU A 257 0.50 -7.45 -13.97
N ILE A 258 0.99 -6.26 -14.32
CA ILE A 258 2.28 -6.09 -15.02
C ILE A 258 3.44 -6.60 -14.16
N SER A 259 3.42 -6.31 -12.86
CA SER A 259 4.43 -6.78 -11.91
C SER A 259 4.47 -8.32 -11.86
N ILE A 260 3.31 -8.95 -11.73
CA ILE A 260 3.16 -10.42 -11.69
C ILE A 260 3.67 -11.06 -12.99
N ARG A 261 3.42 -10.42 -14.14
CA ARG A 261 3.83 -10.92 -15.47
C ARG A 261 5.26 -10.52 -15.87
N SER A 262 6.03 -9.89 -15.00
CA SER A 262 7.36 -9.37 -15.32
C SER A 262 8.34 -10.44 -15.84
N GLU A 263 8.29 -11.66 -15.29
CA GLU A 263 9.11 -12.78 -15.78
C GLU A 263 8.65 -13.30 -17.15
N GLU A 264 7.33 -13.25 -17.44
CA GLU A 264 6.79 -13.59 -18.77
C GLU A 264 7.31 -12.60 -19.82
N PHE A 265 7.28 -11.30 -19.52
CA PHE A 265 7.82 -10.28 -20.41
C PHE A 265 9.32 -10.48 -20.66
N ARG A 266 10.09 -10.76 -19.60
CA ARG A 266 11.53 -11.04 -19.73
C ARG A 266 11.80 -12.26 -20.60
N ALA A 267 11.02 -13.34 -20.46
CA ALA A 267 11.15 -14.54 -21.29
C ALA A 267 10.90 -14.26 -22.78
N ARG A 268 10.14 -13.20 -23.11
CA ARG A 268 9.92 -12.71 -24.48
C ARG A 268 10.98 -11.71 -24.96
N GLY A 269 12.02 -11.45 -24.15
CA GLY A 269 13.05 -10.45 -24.44
C GLY A 269 12.62 -9.01 -24.17
N ILE A 270 11.51 -8.80 -23.44
CA ILE A 270 11.01 -7.47 -23.08
C ILE A 270 11.48 -7.14 -21.66
N TYR A 271 12.38 -6.17 -21.54
CA TYR A 271 12.96 -5.78 -20.25
C TYR A 271 12.32 -4.50 -19.74
N LEU A 272 11.37 -4.64 -18.81
CA LEU A 272 10.75 -3.50 -18.14
C LEU A 272 11.75 -2.82 -17.20
N THR A 273 11.94 -1.51 -17.36
CA THR A 273 12.83 -0.69 -16.52
C THR A 273 12.07 0.06 -15.44
N MET A 274 10.82 0.44 -15.71
CA MET A 274 9.89 0.94 -14.70
C MET A 274 8.45 0.67 -15.08
N TYR A 275 7.57 0.66 -14.09
CA TYR A 275 6.14 0.78 -14.34
C TYR A 275 5.44 1.42 -13.13
N GLY A 276 4.39 2.21 -13.38
CA GLY A 276 3.66 2.90 -12.33
C GLY A 276 2.44 3.66 -12.84
N VAL A 277 1.47 3.89 -11.96
CA VAL A 277 0.29 4.70 -12.29
C VAL A 277 0.71 6.16 -12.39
N ASN A 278 0.38 6.80 -13.52
CA ASN A 278 0.55 8.23 -13.69
C ASN A 278 -0.82 8.91 -13.77
N SER A 279 -1.23 9.51 -12.65
CA SER A 279 -2.49 10.24 -12.55
C SER A 279 -2.61 11.44 -13.48
N SER A 280 -1.50 11.95 -14.05
CA SER A 280 -1.56 13.09 -14.99
C SER A 280 -2.01 12.67 -16.39
N PHE A 281 -1.88 11.39 -16.74
CA PHE A 281 -2.24 10.86 -18.05
C PHE A 281 -3.36 9.83 -17.97
N ASP A 282 -3.90 9.56 -16.79
CA ASP A 282 -4.89 8.51 -16.53
C ASP A 282 -4.47 7.14 -17.09
N LYS A 283 -3.17 6.82 -16.96
CA LYS A 283 -2.56 5.64 -17.57
C LYS A 283 -1.47 5.04 -16.68
N VAL A 284 -1.16 3.76 -16.91
CA VAL A 284 0.05 3.12 -16.39
C VAL A 284 1.20 3.40 -17.34
N HIS A 285 2.25 4.01 -16.83
CA HIS A 285 3.50 4.25 -17.54
C HIS A 285 4.35 2.99 -17.49
N ILE A 286 4.91 2.58 -18.63
CA ILE A 286 5.78 1.40 -18.75
C ILE A 286 7.04 1.83 -19.49
N GLY A 287 8.15 1.88 -18.76
CA GLY A 287 9.49 2.06 -19.33
C GLY A 287 10.03 0.71 -19.78
N VAL A 288 10.50 0.64 -21.02
CA VAL A 288 11.08 -0.57 -21.61
C VAL A 288 12.46 -0.23 -22.15
N LYS A 289 13.43 -1.11 -21.92
CA LYS A 289 14.78 -1.01 -22.50
C LYS A 289 14.78 -1.58 -23.92
N ASP A 290 15.47 -0.90 -24.83
CA ASP A 290 15.62 -1.31 -26.23
C ASP A 290 14.24 -1.49 -26.91
N LEU A 291 13.31 -0.56 -26.64
CA LEU A 291 11.94 -0.55 -27.13
C LEU A 291 11.90 -0.43 -28.66
N THR A 292 11.48 -1.52 -29.31
CA THR A 292 11.15 -1.51 -30.74
C THR A 292 9.67 -1.16 -30.96
N PRO A 293 9.29 -0.71 -32.18
CA PRO A 293 7.89 -0.50 -32.53
C PRO A 293 7.01 -1.74 -32.33
N GLU A 294 7.55 -2.93 -32.57
CA GLU A 294 6.84 -4.20 -32.41
C GLU A 294 6.56 -4.50 -30.94
N ILE A 295 7.55 -4.31 -30.05
CA ILE A 295 7.38 -4.48 -28.61
C ILE A 295 6.37 -3.48 -28.08
N LYS A 296 6.45 -2.22 -28.52
CA LYS A 296 5.50 -1.17 -28.14
C LYS A 296 4.07 -1.56 -28.50
N ALA A 297 3.82 -1.88 -29.78
CA ALA A 297 2.50 -2.24 -30.27
C ALA A 297 1.96 -3.48 -29.55
N TRP A 298 2.82 -4.47 -29.29
CA TRP A 298 2.41 -5.68 -28.56
C TRP A 298 1.98 -5.37 -27.11
N LEU A 299 2.77 -4.59 -26.36
CA LEU A 299 2.44 -4.22 -24.98
C LEU A 299 1.17 -3.36 -24.91
N GLU A 300 1.02 -2.39 -25.81
CA GLU A 300 -0.17 -1.55 -25.88
C GLU A 300 -1.41 -2.39 -26.23
N HIS A 301 -1.31 -3.33 -27.16
CA HIS A 301 -2.41 -4.25 -27.47
C HIS A 301 -2.77 -5.17 -26.28
N GLU A 302 -1.77 -5.82 -25.69
CA GLU A 302 -1.94 -6.80 -24.60
C GLU A 302 -2.50 -6.16 -23.32
N LEU A 303 -2.04 -4.96 -22.98
CA LEU A 303 -2.40 -4.27 -21.74
C LEU A 303 -3.52 -3.23 -21.92
N GLY A 304 -3.92 -2.96 -23.16
CA GLY A 304 -4.93 -1.98 -23.55
C GLY A 304 -4.33 -0.62 -23.87
N GLU A 305 -4.41 -0.22 -25.15
CA GLU A 305 -3.76 0.96 -25.73
C GLU A 305 -4.20 2.27 -25.03
N ASP A 306 -5.41 2.26 -24.48
CA ASP A 306 -6.00 3.36 -23.77
C ASP A 306 -5.68 3.37 -22.26
N ARG A 307 -5.08 2.30 -21.72
CA ARG A 307 -4.71 2.16 -20.30
C ARG A 307 -3.23 2.33 -20.03
N VAL A 308 -2.38 2.16 -21.04
CA VAL A 308 -0.92 2.23 -20.88
C VAL A 308 -0.28 3.30 -21.76
N VAL A 309 0.89 3.78 -21.33
CA VAL A 309 1.85 4.51 -22.15
C VAL A 309 3.17 3.76 -22.09
N VAL A 310 3.62 3.26 -23.24
CA VAL A 310 4.90 2.57 -23.36
C VAL A 310 5.92 3.52 -23.97
N PHE A 311 7.08 3.65 -23.31
CA PHE A 311 8.16 4.54 -23.75
C PHE A 311 9.53 3.88 -23.56
N GLU A 312 10.47 4.29 -24.42
CA GLU A 312 11.87 3.91 -24.30
C GLU A 312 12.43 4.53 -23.04
N GLN A 313 13.08 3.72 -22.23
CA GLN A 313 13.85 4.21 -21.10
C GLN A 313 15.13 3.39 -20.98
N ASP A 314 16.21 3.98 -21.48
CA ASP A 314 17.55 3.51 -21.18
C ASP A 314 17.80 3.57 -19.67
N TYR A 315 18.67 2.69 -19.16
CA TYR A 315 19.28 2.82 -17.82
C TYR A 315 20.18 4.08 -17.69
N GLY A 316 20.02 5.05 -18.58
CA GLY A 316 20.70 6.32 -18.62
C GLY A 316 20.31 7.17 -17.42
N ILE A 317 21.29 7.36 -16.55
CA ILE A 317 21.29 8.22 -15.39
C ILE A 317 20.95 9.65 -15.84
N GLY A 318 19.67 10.04 -15.74
CA GLY A 318 19.17 11.41 -15.95
C GLY A 318 19.29 12.27 -14.70
#